data_AF-A0A9D6P0Z7-F1
#
_entry.id   AF-A0A9D6P0Z7-F1
#
_cell.length_a   1.000
_cell.length_b   1.000
_cell.length_c   1.000
_cell.angle_alpha   90.00
_cell.angle_beta   90.00
_cell.angle_gamma   90.00
#
_symmetry.space_group_name_H-M   'P 1'
#
loop_
_entity.id
_entity.type
_entity.pdbx_description
1 polymer ?
#
loop_
_entity_poly.entity_id
_entity_poly.type
_entity_poly.pdbx_seq_one_letter_code
_entity_poly.pdbx_strand_id
1 'polypeptide(L)'
;MATIVGTPGNDVLNGTADHDAIHGLGGNDTINGGDGNDNICGGDGNDTINAGDGTDVVNGNNGDDIINGDADNDELFGDDGTDTIDGGDGVDACVAETETNCELL
;
A
#
# COMPACT_ATOMS: atom_id res chain seq x y z
N MET A 1 -6.43 -6.77 14.28
CA MET A 1 -5.01 -6.45 14.52
C MET A 1 -4.17 -7.70 14.54
N ALA A 2 -3.77 -8.07 13.33
CA ALA A 2 -2.71 -8.98 13.00
C ALA A 2 -1.44 -8.20 12.66
N THR A 3 -0.30 -8.90 12.76
CA THR A 3 0.96 -8.47 12.16
C THR A 3 1.35 -9.54 11.17
N ILE A 4 1.45 -9.16 9.90
CA ILE A 4 1.75 -10.04 8.78
C ILE A 4 3.10 -9.62 8.23
N VAL A 5 4.01 -10.58 8.13
CA VAL A 5 5.37 -10.34 7.65
C VAL A 5 5.68 -11.38 6.59
N GLY A 6 6.04 -10.91 5.41
CA GLY A 6 6.53 -11.72 4.32
C GLY A 6 7.96 -12.19 4.55
N THR A 7 8.64 -12.40 3.45
CA THR A 7 10.00 -12.93 3.34
C THR A 7 10.78 -12.06 2.36
N PRO A 8 12.10 -12.27 2.20
CA PRO A 8 12.87 -11.53 1.19
C PRO A 8 12.60 -11.95 -0.27
N GLY A 9 11.50 -12.65 -0.56
CA GLY A 9 11.12 -12.99 -1.92
C GLY A 9 9.62 -12.83 -2.11
N ASN A 10 9.18 -12.93 -3.37
CA ASN A 10 7.80 -12.61 -3.76
C ASN A 10 6.74 -13.38 -2.96
N ASP A 11 5.93 -12.63 -2.22
CA ASP A 11 4.88 -13.12 -1.35
C ASP A 11 3.48 -12.66 -1.80
N VAL A 12 2.48 -13.38 -1.29
CA VAL A 12 1.07 -12.97 -1.39
C VAL A 12 0.55 -12.82 0.04
N LEU A 13 0.37 -11.57 0.46
CA LEU A 13 -0.02 -11.20 1.81
C LEU A 13 -1.47 -10.72 1.80
N ASN A 14 -2.28 -11.25 2.71
CA ASN A 14 -3.68 -10.86 2.86
C ASN A 14 -3.91 -10.54 4.33
N GLY A 15 -4.30 -9.30 4.61
CA GLY A 15 -4.82 -8.87 5.90
C GLY A 15 -6.22 -9.39 6.15
N THR A 16 -6.86 -8.76 7.12
CA THR A 16 -8.11 -9.20 7.71
C THR A 16 -9.18 -8.12 7.56
N ALA A 17 -10.18 -8.10 8.43
CA ALA A 17 -11.19 -7.03 8.47
C ALA A 17 -10.96 -6.10 9.68
N ASP A 18 -9.80 -6.23 10.33
CA ASP A 18 -9.38 -5.42 11.46
C ASP A 18 -8.11 -4.66 11.04
N HIS A 19 -7.81 -3.57 11.76
CA HIS A 19 -6.54 -2.83 11.68
C HIS A 19 -5.30 -3.71 11.70
N ASP A 20 -4.58 -3.85 10.59
CA ASP A 20 -3.42 -4.72 10.43
C ASP A 20 -2.12 -3.95 10.20
N ALA A 21 -0.99 -4.61 10.51
CA ALA A 21 0.33 -4.15 10.12
C ALA A 21 0.96 -5.19 9.18
N ILE A 22 1.25 -4.80 7.94
CA ILE A 22 1.71 -5.69 6.88
C ILE A 22 3.07 -5.23 6.36
N HIS A 23 4.04 -6.15 6.29
CA HIS A 23 5.39 -5.90 5.78
C HIS A 23 5.78 -6.95 4.74
N GLY A 24 5.95 -6.56 3.48
CA GLY A 24 6.40 -7.43 2.38
C GLY A 24 7.86 -7.86 2.53
N LEU A 25 8.71 -6.90 2.91
CA LEU A 25 10.17 -6.99 3.06
C LEU A 25 10.91 -6.87 1.74
N GLY A 26 10.98 -7.93 0.94
CA GLY A 26 11.64 -7.80 -0.36
C GLY A 26 11.20 -8.86 -1.33
N GLY A 27 11.50 -8.65 -2.61
CA GLY A 27 10.81 -9.33 -3.68
C GLY A 27 9.61 -8.52 -4.16
N ASN A 28 8.97 -9.00 -5.23
CA ASN A 28 7.81 -8.33 -5.80
C ASN A 28 6.55 -8.95 -5.20
N ASP A 29 5.95 -8.24 -4.26
CA ASP A 29 4.87 -8.73 -3.42
C ASP A 29 3.49 -8.34 -3.96
N THR A 30 2.49 -9.15 -3.63
CA THR A 30 1.09 -8.78 -3.79
C THR A 30 0.46 -8.68 -2.41
N ILE A 31 0.08 -7.48 -2.01
CA ILE A 31 -0.44 -7.18 -0.68
C ILE A 31 -1.88 -6.70 -0.79
N ASN A 32 -2.76 -7.27 0.03
CA ASN A 32 -4.14 -6.82 0.20
C ASN A 32 -4.38 -6.57 1.69
N GLY A 33 -4.66 -5.33 2.10
CA GLY A 33 -4.93 -4.94 3.49
C GLY A 33 -6.24 -5.51 4.00
N GLY A 34 -7.32 -5.30 3.24
CA GLY A 34 -8.64 -5.85 3.56
C GLY A 34 -9.56 -4.76 4.05
N ASP A 35 -10.30 -4.98 5.14
CA ASP A 35 -11.06 -3.90 5.78
C ASP A 35 -10.31 -3.44 7.03
N GLY A 36 -10.51 -2.20 7.45
CA GLY A 36 -9.90 -1.62 8.64
C GLY A 36 -8.80 -0.63 8.28
N ASN A 37 -8.28 0.09 9.28
CA ASN A 37 -7.22 1.07 9.01
C ASN A 37 -5.87 0.38 9.14
N ASP A 38 -5.22 0.15 8.02
CA ASP A 38 -4.03 -0.67 7.91
C ASP A 38 -2.76 0.18 7.80
N ASN A 39 -1.65 -0.43 8.19
CA ASN A 39 -0.32 0.10 7.96
C ASN A 39 0.46 -0.89 7.10
N ILE A 40 0.72 -0.52 5.86
CA ILE A 40 1.28 -1.41 4.85
C ILE A 40 2.63 -0.88 4.37
N CYS A 41 3.63 -1.76 4.33
CA CYS A 41 4.97 -1.52 3.85
C CYS A 41 5.30 -2.59 2.80
N GLY A 42 5.50 -2.18 1.54
CA GLY A 42 5.90 -3.05 0.44
C GLY A 42 7.30 -3.60 0.67
N GLY A 43 8.30 -2.73 0.56
CA GLY A 43 9.69 -3.05 0.86
C GLY A 43 10.56 -2.93 -0.39
N ASP A 44 11.54 -3.81 -0.53
CA ASP A 44 12.40 -3.84 -1.71
C ASP A 44 11.78 -4.67 -2.84
N GLY A 45 11.32 -4.06 -3.93
CA GLY A 45 10.81 -4.77 -5.10
C GLY A 45 9.70 -3.99 -5.76
N ASN A 46 9.21 -4.50 -6.89
CA ASN A 46 8.09 -3.87 -7.57
C ASN A 46 6.80 -4.51 -7.05
N ASP A 47 6.13 -3.84 -6.13
CA ASP A 47 5.02 -4.36 -5.37
C ASP A 47 3.67 -3.96 -5.98
N THR A 48 2.64 -4.75 -5.69
CA THR A 48 1.25 -4.42 -5.97
C THR A 48 0.47 -4.44 -4.67
N ILE A 49 -0.01 -3.28 -4.25
CA ILE A 49 -0.64 -3.06 -2.95
C ILE A 49 -2.07 -2.55 -3.15
N ASN A 50 -3.02 -3.26 -2.55
CA ASN A 50 -4.39 -2.79 -2.35
C ASN A 50 -4.60 -2.57 -0.86
N ALA A 51 -4.87 -1.33 -0.45
CA ALA A 51 -5.05 -0.98 0.95
C ALA A 51 -6.40 -1.55 1.44
N GLY A 52 -7.48 -1.21 0.74
CA GLY A 52 -8.81 -1.78 0.94
C GLY A 52 -9.73 -0.78 1.62
N ASP A 53 -10.78 -1.25 2.30
CA ASP A 53 -11.73 -0.33 2.93
C ASP A 53 -11.15 0.18 4.26
N GLY A 54 -10.86 1.47 4.39
CA GLY A 54 -10.39 2.05 5.64
C GLY A 54 -9.53 3.28 5.43
N THR A 55 -9.17 3.96 6.53
CA THR A 55 -8.20 5.07 6.43
C THR A 55 -6.80 4.51 6.55
N ASP A 56 -6.16 4.22 5.43
CA ASP A 56 -4.93 3.44 5.38
C ASP A 56 -3.67 4.30 5.28
N VAL A 57 -2.55 3.71 5.68
CA VAL A 57 -1.22 4.26 5.45
C VAL A 57 -0.39 3.25 4.70
N VAL A 58 0.00 3.58 3.47
CA VAL A 58 0.77 2.69 2.59
C VAL A 58 2.09 3.33 2.21
N ASN A 59 3.17 2.56 2.29
CA ASN A 59 4.48 2.93 1.80
C ASN A 59 5.04 1.82 0.89
N GLY A 60 5.24 2.13 -0.40
CA GLY A 60 5.85 1.24 -1.40
C GLY A 60 7.31 0.91 -1.08
N ASN A 61 8.09 1.94 -0.74
CA ASN A 61 9.53 1.94 -0.49
C ASN A 61 10.36 1.89 -1.77
N ASN A 62 10.99 0.76 -2.10
CA ASN A 62 12.02 0.71 -3.12
C ASN A 62 11.56 -0.14 -4.29
N GLY A 63 11.31 0.47 -5.45
CA GLY A 63 10.93 -0.26 -6.66
C GLY A 63 9.92 0.52 -7.47
N ASP A 64 9.44 -0.05 -8.58
CA ASP A 64 8.32 0.57 -9.31
C ASP A 64 7.01 -0.06 -8.82
N ASP A 65 6.28 0.66 -7.97
CA ASP A 65 5.13 0.14 -7.23
C ASP A 65 3.78 0.54 -7.85
N ILE A 66 2.77 -0.29 -7.59
CA ILE A 66 1.37 0.00 -7.89
C ILE A 66 0.58 -0.02 -6.58
N ILE A 67 -0.01 1.11 -6.21
CA ILE A 67 -0.76 1.28 -4.96
C ILE A 67 -2.19 1.71 -5.27
N ASN A 68 -3.17 1.04 -4.67
CA ASN A 68 -4.58 1.44 -4.68
C ASN A 68 -5.07 1.65 -3.25
N GLY A 69 -5.58 2.85 -2.94
CA GLY A 69 -6.20 3.18 -1.64
C GLY A 69 -7.56 2.52 -1.45
N ASP A 70 -8.33 2.39 -2.53
CA ASP A 70 -9.72 1.89 -2.52
C ASP A 70 -10.71 2.89 -1.90
N ALA A 71 -11.11 2.78 -0.64
CA ALA A 71 -12.18 3.60 -0.07
C ALA A 71 -11.76 4.28 1.23
N ASP A 72 -12.38 5.43 1.51
CA ASP A 72 -12.05 6.33 2.62
C ASP A 72 -10.77 7.15 2.33
N ASN A 73 -10.25 7.85 3.34
CA ASN A 73 -9.19 8.84 3.14
C ASN A 73 -7.82 8.24 3.47
N ASP A 74 -6.94 8.14 2.49
CA ASP A 74 -5.66 7.43 2.66
C ASP A 74 -4.42 8.34 2.66
N GLU A 75 -3.32 7.83 3.22
CA GLU A 75 -1.97 8.38 3.06
C GLU A 75 -1.09 7.37 2.30
N LEU A 76 -0.75 7.68 1.04
CA LEU A 76 -0.11 6.74 0.11
C LEU A 76 1.23 7.29 -0.39
N PHE A 77 2.32 6.55 -0.16
CA PHE A 77 3.68 6.96 -0.54
C PHE A 77 4.31 5.90 -1.44
N GLY A 78 4.73 6.28 -2.66
CA GLY A 78 5.49 5.42 -3.57
C GLY A 78 6.97 5.30 -3.18
N ASP A 79 7.56 6.42 -2.73
CA ASP A 79 8.98 6.56 -2.37
C ASP A 79 9.97 6.44 -3.56
N ASP A 80 10.92 5.50 -3.52
CA ASP A 80 12.02 5.39 -4.47
C ASP A 80 11.59 4.52 -5.67
N GLY A 81 11.16 5.15 -6.77
CA GLY A 81 10.56 4.36 -7.83
C GLY A 81 10.16 5.14 -9.06
N THR A 82 9.51 4.44 -10.00
CA THR A 82 8.50 5.06 -10.85
C THR A 82 7.16 4.47 -10.48
N ASP A 83 6.45 5.17 -9.60
CA ASP A 83 5.27 4.62 -8.94
C ASP A 83 3.97 5.07 -9.61
N THR A 84 2.95 4.23 -9.47
CA THR A 84 1.58 4.53 -9.87
C THR A 84 0.65 4.37 -8.68
N ILE A 85 0.02 5.46 -8.26
CA ILE A 85 -0.93 5.48 -7.15
C ILE A 85 -2.32 5.87 -7.66
N ASP A 86 -3.33 5.10 -7.25
CA ASP A 86 -4.74 5.49 -7.32
C ASP A 86 -5.29 5.62 -5.90
N GLY A 87 -5.68 6.83 -5.49
CA GLY A 87 -6.25 7.08 -4.15
C GLY A 87 -7.61 6.43 -3.95
N GLY A 88 -8.38 6.23 -5.03
CA GLY A 88 -9.74 5.69 -4.93
C GLY A 88 -10.80 6.70 -4.49
N ASP A 89 -11.77 6.25 -3.71
CA ASP A 89 -12.90 7.02 -3.20
C ASP A 89 -12.55 7.69 -1.87
N GLY A 90 -12.15 8.95 -1.89
CA GLY A 90 -11.70 9.58 -0.65
C GLY A 90 -11.26 11.01 -0.82
N VAL A 91 -10.68 11.53 0.27
CA VAL A 91 -9.75 12.65 0.21
C VAL A 91 -8.39 12.11 0.60
N ASP A 92 -7.62 11.78 -0.43
CA ASP A 92 -6.38 11.02 -0.27
C ASP A 92 -5.17 11.92 -0.39
N ALA A 93 -4.11 11.58 0.32
CA ALA A 93 -2.85 12.30 0.31
C ALA A 93 -1.79 11.38 -0.28
N CYS A 94 -1.26 11.72 -1.47
CA CYS A 94 -0.34 10.86 -2.19
C CYS A 94 1.00 11.54 -2.50
N VAL A 95 2.05 10.72 -2.60
CA VAL A 95 3.38 11.12 -3.10
C VAL A 95 3.95 10.01 -4.00
N ALA A 96 3.98 10.25 -5.32
CA ALA A 96 4.51 9.39 -6.38
C ALA A 96 4.72 10.15 -7.70
N GLU A 97 5.31 9.48 -8.70
CA GLU A 97 5.48 10.03 -10.04
C GLU A 97 4.18 10.13 -10.83
N THR A 98 3.28 9.15 -10.65
CA THR A 98 1.95 9.10 -11.30
C THR A 98 0.87 8.88 -10.25
N GLU A 99 -0.07 9.82 -10.16
CA GLU A 99 -1.16 9.77 -9.18
C GLU A 99 -2.52 10.08 -9.84
N THR A 100 -3.56 9.38 -9.39
CA THR A 100 -4.96 9.71 -9.65
C THR A 100 -5.78 9.69 -8.37
N ASN A 101 -6.86 10.48 -8.33
CA ASN A 101 -7.74 10.62 -7.16
C ASN A 101 -7.06 11.09 -5.86
N CYS A 102 -5.87 11.67 -5.97
CA CYS A 102 -5.10 12.18 -4.83
C CYS A 102 -5.09 13.71 -4.73
N GLU A 103 -4.99 14.22 -3.51
CA GLU A 103 -4.44 15.54 -3.19
C GLU A 103 -2.91 15.43 -3.06
N LEU A 104 -2.17 16.33 -3.73
CA LEU A 104 -0.71 16.39 -3.62
C LEU A 104 -0.28 16.95 -2.26
N LEU A 105 0.60 16.23 -1.57
CA LEU A 105 1.28 16.67 -0.32
C LEU A 105 2.41 17.70 -0.54
#